data_AF-A0A067G4F4-F1
#
_entry.id   AF-A0A067G4F4-F1
#
_cell.length_a   1.000
_cell.length_b   1.000
_cell.length_c   1.000
_cell.angle_alpha   90.00
_cell.angle_beta   90.00
_cell.angle_gamma   90.00
#
_symmetry.space_group_name_H-M   'P 1'
#
loop_
_entity.id
_entity.type
_entity.pdbx_description
1 polymer ?
#
loop_
_entity_poly.entity_id
_entity_poly.type
_entity_poly.pdbx_seq_one_letter_code
_entity_poly.pdbx_strand_id
1 'polypeptide(L)'
;PTIDEDHPTWLHLWIREFDPRSKARKSRGCNLHVSNSALDGRWTLGFPSAKGCEIARLLILEETYKQRSFIKSLLAPLLQKNDPGNLCNEQDGRKL
;
A
#
# COMPACT_ATOMS: atom_id res chain seq x y z
N PRO A 1 -5.32 -0.15 -10.89
CA PRO A 1 -6.50 0.25 -11.67
C PRO A 1 -6.41 -0.40 -13.06
N THR A 2 -7.41 -1.19 -13.42
CA THR A 2 -7.40 -1.98 -14.67
C THR A 2 -8.70 -1.73 -15.41
N ILE A 3 -8.63 -1.44 -16.70
CA ILE A 3 -9.82 -1.32 -17.54
C ILE A 3 -10.30 -2.73 -17.87
N ASP A 4 -11.60 -2.95 -17.82
CA ASP A 4 -12.23 -4.22 -18.19
C ASP A 4 -12.04 -4.48 -19.70
N GLU A 5 -11.72 -5.72 -20.07
CA GLU A 5 -11.44 -6.09 -21.47
C GLU A 5 -12.68 -6.09 -22.35
N ASP A 6 -13.83 -6.48 -21.79
CA ASP A 6 -15.12 -6.54 -22.48
C ASP A 6 -15.87 -5.20 -22.40
N HIS A 7 -15.58 -4.40 -21.36
CA HIS A 7 -16.22 -3.13 -21.08
C HIS A 7 -15.20 -1.98 -20.95
N PRO A 8 -14.79 -1.32 -22.05
CA PRO A 8 -13.75 -0.27 -22.02
C PRO A 8 -14.15 0.99 -21.24
N THR A 9 -15.42 1.09 -20.83
CA THR A 9 -15.94 2.15 -19.95
C THR A 9 -15.88 1.79 -18.47
N TRP A 10 -15.44 0.58 -18.12
CA TRP A 10 -15.39 0.09 -16.75
C TRP A 10 -13.94 0.06 -16.24
N LEU A 11 -13.76 0.52 -15.01
CA LEU A 11 -12.48 0.53 -14.32
C LEU A 11 -12.56 -0.29 -13.03
N HIS A 12 -11.80 -1.36 -12.97
CA HIS A 12 -11.63 -2.16 -11.76
C HIS A 12 -10.58 -1.54 -10.83
N LEU A 13 -10.98 -1.37 -9.57
CA LEU A 13 -10.16 -0.85 -8.48
C LEU A 13 -10.10 -1.86 -7.33
N TRP A 14 -8.98 -1.83 -6.62
CA TRP A 14 -8.76 -2.60 -5.41
C TRP A 14 -8.49 -1.61 -4.27
N ILE A 15 -9.55 -1.18 -3.61
CA ILE A 15 -9.53 -0.24 -2.49
C ILE A 15 -9.61 -1.07 -1.21
N ARG A 16 -8.46 -1.26 -0.56
CA ARG A 16 -8.42 -1.91 0.75
C ARG A 16 -8.80 -0.89 1.82
N GLU A 17 -9.75 -1.24 2.67
CA GLU A 17 -9.93 -0.52 3.93
C GLU A 17 -8.65 -0.67 4.75
N PHE A 18 -8.01 0.46 5.05
CA PHE A 18 -6.86 0.48 5.94
C PHE A 18 -7.35 0.78 7.36
N ASP A 19 -7.63 -0.26 8.14
CA ASP A 19 -7.72 -0.14 9.60
C ASP A 19 -6.38 -0.57 10.24
N PRO A 20 -5.50 0.36 10.62
CA PRO A 20 -4.24 0.03 11.28
C PRO A 20 -4.43 -0.67 12.63
N ARG A 21 -5.62 -0.57 13.24
CA ARG A 21 -5.95 -1.21 14.53
C ARG A 21 -6.45 -2.64 14.39
N SER A 22 -6.95 -3.03 13.22
CA SER A 22 -7.49 -4.37 12.96
C SER A 22 -6.43 -5.49 13.10
N LYS A 23 -5.14 -5.16 12.90
CA LYS A 23 -4.04 -6.12 13.07
C LYS A 23 -3.71 -6.43 14.53
N ALA A 24 -4.18 -5.62 15.49
CA ALA A 24 -3.96 -5.85 16.91
C ALA A 24 -4.96 -6.82 17.56
N ARG A 25 -6.04 -7.22 16.86
CA ARG A 25 -7.14 -8.04 17.40
C ARG A 25 -7.21 -9.47 16.85
N LYS A 26 -6.06 -10.15 16.71
CA LYS A 26 -6.01 -11.62 16.64
C LYS A 26 -5.36 -12.22 17.87
N SER A 27 -5.74 -11.73 19.05
CA SER A 27 -5.59 -12.46 20.30
C SER A 27 -6.89 -12.31 21.07
N ARG A 28 -7.49 -13.46 21.41
CA ARG A 28 -8.69 -13.67 22.24
C ARG A 28 -10.05 -13.39 21.61
N GLY A 29 -10.72 -14.50 21.29
CA GLY A 29 -11.93 -14.87 22.03
C GLY A 29 -13.27 -14.37 21.47
N CYS A 30 -14.06 -15.35 21.04
CA CYS A 30 -15.54 -15.34 21.02
C CYS A 30 -16.26 -14.40 20.04
N ASN A 31 -16.91 -15.04 19.06
CA ASN A 31 -18.20 -14.69 18.47
C ASN A 31 -18.42 -13.21 18.11
N LEU A 32 -17.95 -12.80 16.93
CA LEU A 32 -18.65 -11.77 16.16
C LEU A 32 -19.09 -12.36 14.81
N HIS A 33 -20.40 -12.59 14.76
CA HIS A 33 -21.26 -12.62 13.59
C HIS A 33 -20.55 -12.35 12.25
N VAL A 34 -20.40 -13.42 11.47
CA VAL A 34 -20.02 -13.38 10.06
C VAL A 34 -21.11 -12.63 9.31
N SER A 35 -20.93 -11.34 9.06
CA SER A 35 -21.77 -10.60 8.12
C SER A 35 -20.93 -9.96 7.02
N ASN A 36 -21.11 -10.58 5.85
CA ASN A 36 -20.98 -10.06 4.50
C ASN A 36 -19.56 -10.03 3.90
N SER A 37 -19.39 -10.95 2.96
CA SER A 37 -18.32 -11.18 2.00
C SER A 37 -18.02 -10.02 1.03
N ALA A 38 -18.12 -8.77 1.48
CA ALA A 38 -17.80 -7.57 0.70
C ALA A 38 -16.44 -6.94 1.07
N LEU A 39 -15.60 -7.66 1.83
CA LEU A 39 -14.33 -7.16 2.38
C LEU A 39 -13.12 -7.25 1.42
N ASP A 40 -13.29 -7.74 0.17
CA ASP A 40 -12.15 -7.89 -0.75
C ASP A 40 -11.73 -6.56 -1.41
N GLY A 41 -12.45 -5.47 -1.13
CA GLY A 41 -12.08 -4.14 -1.60
C GLY A 41 -12.11 -4.00 -3.12
N ARG A 42 -12.81 -4.89 -3.84
CA ARG A 42 -12.96 -4.79 -5.30
C ARG A 42 -14.12 -3.88 -5.64
N TRP A 43 -13.85 -2.88 -6.48
CA TRP A 43 -14.83 -1.92 -6.96
C TRP A 43 -14.76 -1.84 -8.48
N THR A 44 -15.90 -1.70 -9.13
CA THR A 44 -15.99 -1.38 -10.56
C THR A 44 -16.63 -0.02 -10.71
N LEU A 45 -15.93 0.91 -11.36
CA LEU A 45 -16.44 2.24 -11.68
C LEU A 45 -16.82 2.30 -13.16
N GLY A 46 -18.05 2.72 -13.45
CA GLY A 46 -18.51 2.97 -14.81
C GLY A 46 -18.30 4.42 -15.23
N PHE A 47 -17.79 4.64 -16.43
CA PHE A 47 -17.57 5.96 -17.02
C PHE A 47 -18.50 6.20 -18.23
N PRO A 48 -18.89 7.45 -18.50
CA PRO A 48 -19.70 7.77 -19.68
C PRO A 48 -18.99 7.53 -21.02
N SER A 49 -17.66 7.44 -21.02
CA SER A 49 -16.86 7.16 -22.22
C SER A 49 -15.57 6.40 -21.88
N ALA A 50 -15.07 5.63 -22.85
CA ALA A 50 -13.79 4.93 -22.73
C ALA A 50 -12.63 5.92 -22.52
N LYS A 51 -12.70 7.11 -23.15
CA LYS A 51 -11.70 8.17 -22.93
C LYS A 51 -11.72 8.68 -21.49
N GLY A 52 -12.91 8.86 -20.90
CA GLY A 52 -13.04 9.21 -19.49
C GLY A 52 -12.47 8.13 -18.56
N CYS A 53 -12.72 6.86 -18.87
CA CYS A 53 -12.17 5.71 -18.16
C CYS A 53 -10.63 5.71 -18.19
N GLU A 54 -10.02 5.90 -19.37
CA GLU A 54 -8.56 5.96 -19.52
C GLU A 54 -7.95 7.15 -18.77
N ILE A 55 -8.57 8.34 -18.84
CA ILE A 55 -8.10 9.52 -18.10
C ILE A 55 -8.11 9.23 -16.59
N ALA A 56 -9.21 8.68 -16.08
CA ALA A 56 -9.32 8.33 -14.67
C ALA A 56 -8.27 7.29 -14.24
N ARG A 57 -8.02 6.28 -15.09
CA ARG A 57 -6.96 5.29 -14.87
C ARG A 57 -5.59 5.95 -14.74
N LEU A 58 -5.24 6.87 -15.64
CA LEU A 58 -3.96 7.57 -15.62
C LEU A 58 -3.80 8.44 -14.37
N LEU A 59 -4.84 9.18 -13.98
CA LEU A 59 -4.81 10.01 -12.77
C LEU A 59 -4.61 9.17 -11.50
N ILE A 60 -5.29 8.03 -11.39
CA ILE A 60 -5.11 7.13 -10.24
C ILE A 60 -3.69 6.56 -10.21
N LEU A 61 -3.12 6.18 -11.36
CA LEU A 61 -1.74 5.69 -11.43
C LEU A 61 -0.73 6.75 -11.01
N GLU A 62 -0.91 7.98 -11.48
CA GLU A 62 -0.06 9.12 -11.13
C GLU A 62 -0.11 9.40 -9.61
N GLU A 63 -1.30 9.47 -9.04
CA GLU A 63 -1.47 9.74 -7.62
C GLU A 63 -0.93 8.60 -6.75
N THR A 64 -1.16 7.35 -7.16
CA THR A 64 -0.59 6.17 -6.48
C THR A 64 0.95 6.22 -6.49
N TYR A 65 1.54 6.66 -7.61
CA TYR A 65 2.99 6.83 -7.71
C TYR A 65 3.49 7.91 -6.76
N LYS A 66 2.83 9.08 -6.72
CA LYS A 66 3.17 10.19 -5.80
C LYS A 66 3.12 9.74 -4.34
N GLN A 67 2.03 9.09 -3.93
CA GLN A 67 1.86 8.57 -2.57
C GLN A 67 2.95 7.56 -2.20
N ARG A 68 3.26 6.62 -3.11
CA ARG A 68 4.32 5.63 -2.88
C ARG A 68 5.68 6.30 -2.76
N SER A 69 5.98 7.27 -3.62
CA SER A 69 7.24 8.02 -3.58
C SER A 69 7.38 8.80 -2.27
N PHE A 70 6.32 9.48 -1.84
CA PHE A 70 6.28 10.22 -0.58
C PHE A 70 6.49 9.32 0.64
N ILE A 71 5.80 8.17 0.70
CA ILE A 71 5.99 7.22 1.81
C ILE A 71 7.43 6.68 1.81
N LYS A 72 7.99 6.37 0.64
CA LYS A 72 9.38 5.91 0.53
C LYS A 72 10.36 6.95 1.05
N SER A 73 10.21 8.22 0.67
CA SER A 73 11.11 9.29 1.14
C SER A 73 10.96 9.52 2.64
N LEU A 74 9.73 9.48 3.17
CA LEU A 74 9.46 9.61 4.60
C LEU A 74 10.09 8.47 5.42
N LEU A 75 10.06 7.24 4.91
CA LEU A 75 10.60 6.07 5.59
C LEU A 75 12.12 5.87 5.37
N ALA A 76 12.71 6.48 4.35
CA ALA A 76 14.13 6.28 4.01
C ALA A 76 15.09 6.49 5.19
N PRO A 77 14.97 7.54 6.04
CA PRO A 77 15.87 7.73 7.18
C PRO A 77 15.76 6.61 8.24
N LEU A 78 14.57 6.03 8.42
CA LEU A 78 14.33 4.95 9.37
C LEU A 78 14.94 3.62 8.90
N LEU A 79 14.99 3.42 7.59
CA LEU A 79 15.55 2.20 6.98
C LEU A 79 17.08 2.27 6.91
N GLN A 80 17.66 3.44 6.67
CA GLN A 80 19.13 3.61 6.59
C GLN A 80 19.84 3.48 7.95
N LYS A 81 19.14 3.70 9.07
CA LYS A 81 19.74 3.57 10.42
C LYS A 81 19.95 2.12 10.86
N ASN A 82 19.38 1.15 10.15
CA ASN A 82 19.44 -0.27 10.48
C ASN A 82 20.46 -1.04 9.64
N ASP A 83 21.45 -0.37 9.05
CA ASP A 83 22.64 -1.06 8.53
C ASP A 83 23.61 -1.27 9.70
N PRO A 84 23.74 -2.48 10.28
CA PRO A 84 24.67 -2.75 11.39
C PRO A 84 26.12 -2.87 10.87
N GLY A 85 26.46 -2.15 9.81
CA GLY A 85 27.73 -2.23 9.10
C GLY A 85 28.71 -1.13 9.48
N ASN A 86 28.81 -0.72 10.76
CA ASN A 86 30.01 -0.01 11.23
C ASN A 86 30.17 0.09 12.77
N LEU A 87 30.05 -1.03 13.49
CA LEU A 87 30.45 -1.12 14.91
C LEU A 87 31.46 -2.26 15.11
N CYS A 88 32.52 -2.29 14.29
CA CYS A 88 33.72 -3.09 14.56
C CYS A 88 34.93 -2.28 14.10
N ASN A 89 35.31 -1.28 14.87
CA ASN A 89 36.68 -0.76 14.95
C ASN A 89 36.82 0.05 16.25
N GLU A 90 36.63 -0.64 17.38
CA GLU A 90 37.20 -0.21 18.64
C GLU A 90 38.08 -1.35 19.17
N GLN A 91 39.31 -0.97 19.55
CA GLN A 91 40.40 -1.75 20.12
C GLN A 91 41.36 -2.43 19.13
N ASP A 92 42.53 -1.82 18.89
CA ASP A 92 43.76 -2.18 19.62
C ASP A 92 44.93 -1.30 19.14
N GLY A 93 45.85 -0.92 20.04
CA GLY A 93 47.10 -0.26 19.64
C GLY A 93 47.63 0.88 20.51
N ARG A 94 47.52 0.81 21.84
CA ARG A 94 48.54 1.44 22.70
C ARG A 94 49.34 0.34 23.40
N LYS A 95 50.54 0.08 22.90
CA LYS A 95 51.61 -0.50 23.72
C LYS A 95 52.81 0.46 23.71
N LEU A 96 53.33 0.61 24.93
CA LEU A 96 54.52 1.34 25.37
C LEU A 96 55.78 0.88 24.62
#